data_AF-A0A085MVV9-F1
#
_entry.id   AF-A0A085MVV9-F1
#
_cell.length_a   1.000
_cell.length_b   1.000
_cell.length_c   1.000
_cell.angle_alpha   90.00
_cell.angle_beta   90.00
_cell.angle_gamma   90.00
#
_symmetry.space_group_name_H-M   'P 1'
#
loop_
_entity.id
_entity.type
_entity.pdbx_description
1 polymer ?
#
loop_
_entity_poly.entity_id
_entity_poly.type
_entity_poly.pdbx_seq_one_letter_code
_entity_poly.pdbx_strand_id
1 'polypeptide(L)'
;MVIGDKKLFDVLHEAHLAVGHGGRDRMLKELSPKYKNIGRYDIEPYLQICEAYQKKQKGAKKGVVVLPMVFSDFNSRCQVDLIDFQSHPDGEYKFLMAYQDHLTKFVVLKALKSKTAEEVAHNLVDIFYVTWSTVDSAIR
;
A
#
# COMPACT_ATOMS: atom_id res chain seq x y z
N MET A 1 -30.33 24.45 -24.13
CA MET A 1 -31.59 24.71 -23.39
C MET A 1 -31.26 25.08 -21.95
N VAL A 2 -32.10 25.87 -21.28
CA VAL A 2 -31.98 26.12 -19.83
C VAL A 2 -33.04 25.27 -19.13
N ILE A 3 -32.64 24.51 -18.10
CA ILE A 3 -33.55 23.70 -17.29
C ILE A 3 -33.89 24.46 -16.01
N GLY A 4 -35.16 24.45 -15.61
CA GLY A 4 -35.57 24.90 -14.28
C GLY A 4 -35.40 23.81 -13.22
N ASP A 5 -35.21 24.23 -11.97
CA ASP A 5 -34.80 23.38 -10.84
C ASP A 5 -35.60 22.09 -10.66
N LYS A 6 -36.91 22.13 -10.93
CA LYS A 6 -37.80 20.97 -10.79
C LYS A 6 -37.41 19.77 -11.67
N LYS A 7 -36.74 19.99 -12.80
CA LYS A 7 -36.33 18.93 -13.74
C LYS A 7 -34.85 18.61 -13.69
N LEU A 8 -34.08 19.33 -12.86
CA LEU A 8 -32.63 19.18 -12.78
C LEU A 8 -32.26 17.76 -12.32
N PHE A 9 -32.95 17.26 -11.30
CA PHE A 9 -32.69 15.94 -10.75
C PHE A 9 -32.88 14.82 -11.78
N ASP A 10 -34.01 14.81 -12.49
CA ASP A 10 -34.33 13.77 -13.48
C ASP A 10 -33.30 13.75 -14.61
N VAL A 11 -32.90 14.93 -15.09
CA VAL A 11 -31.89 15.06 -16.15
C VAL A 11 -30.52 14.57 -15.69
N LEU A 12 -30.11 14.87 -14.45
CA LEU A 12 -28.89 14.34 -13.87
C LEU A 12 -28.97 12.82 -13.71
N HIS A 13 -30.13 12.30 -13.32
CA HIS A 13 -30.35 10.87 -13.13
C HIS A 13 -30.23 10.09 -14.44
N GLU A 14 -30.96 10.52 -15.48
CA GLU A 14 -30.89 9.91 -16.80
C GLU A 14 -29.49 9.96 -17.39
N ALA A 15 -28.81 11.11 -17.32
CA ALA A 15 -27.45 11.24 -17.82
C ALA A 15 -26.47 10.35 -17.05
N HIS A 16 -26.63 10.23 -15.73
CA HIS A 16 -25.80 9.37 -14.90
C HIS A 16 -25.94 7.88 -15.25
N LEU A 17 -27.17 7.44 -15.52
CA LEU A 17 -27.44 6.08 -16.01
C LEU A 17 -26.86 5.87 -17.41
N ALA A 18 -27.04 6.84 -18.32
CA ALA A 18 -26.53 6.77 -19.69
C ALA A 18 -25.00 6.63 -19.75
N VAL A 19 -24.26 7.29 -18.83
CA VAL A 19 -22.80 7.16 -18.75
C VAL A 19 -22.31 5.98 -17.89
N GLY A 20 -23.22 5.09 -17.46
CA GLY A 20 -22.90 3.88 -16.71
C GLY A 20 -22.35 4.15 -15.31
N HIS A 21 -23.01 5.02 -14.54
CA HIS A 21 -22.52 5.53 -13.26
C HIS A 21 -21.14 6.20 -13.38
N GLY A 22 -20.93 6.91 -14.48
CA GLY A 22 -19.74 7.70 -14.75
C GLY A 22 -19.60 8.89 -13.80
N GLY A 23 -18.36 9.31 -13.55
CA GLY A 23 -18.08 10.48 -12.72
C GLY A 23 -18.39 11.81 -13.42
N ARG A 24 -18.07 12.90 -12.71
CA ARG A 24 -18.40 14.28 -13.09
C ARG A 24 -18.07 14.63 -14.54
N ASP A 25 -16.84 14.32 -14.98
CA ASP A 25 -16.39 14.75 -16.31
C ASP A 25 -17.13 14.02 -17.44
N ARG A 26 -17.56 12.77 -17.21
CA ARG A 26 -18.40 12.03 -18.17
C ARG A 26 -19.81 12.60 -18.23
N MET A 27 -20.41 12.90 -17.08
CA MET A 27 -21.72 13.55 -17.03
C MET A 27 -21.69 14.94 -17.67
N LEU A 28 -20.64 15.72 -17.44
CA LEU A 28 -20.48 17.05 -18.04
C LEU A 28 -20.36 16.97 -19.58
N LYS A 29 -19.65 15.95 -20.10
CA LYS A 29 -19.55 15.71 -21.53
C LYS A 29 -20.90 15.35 -22.16
N GLU A 30 -21.73 14.58 -21.47
CA GLU A 30 -23.07 14.19 -21.94
C GLU A 30 -24.07 15.36 -21.88
N LEU A 31 -23.96 16.21 -20.86
CA LEU A 31 -24.94 17.27 -20.58
C LEU A 31 -24.62 18.61 -21.27
N SER A 32 -23.34 18.94 -21.44
CA SER A 32 -22.91 20.24 -21.99
C SER A 32 -23.42 20.56 -23.41
N PRO A 33 -23.64 19.60 -24.34
CA PRO A 33 -24.24 19.90 -25.64
C PRO A 33 -25.73 20.27 -25.55
N LYS A 34 -26.44 19.77 -24.53
CA LYS A 34 -27.89 19.87 -24.39
C LYS A 34 -28.29 21.06 -23.50
N TYR A 35 -27.54 21.30 -22.44
CA TYR A 35 -27.88 22.26 -21.38
C TYR A 35 -26.73 23.20 -21.06
N LYS A 36 -27.02 24.50 -21.04
CA LYS A 36 -26.01 25.54 -20.80
C LYS A 36 -25.85 25.90 -19.32
N ASN A 37 -26.83 25.55 -18.48
CA ASN A 37 -26.87 25.92 -17.07
C ASN A 37 -26.55 24.76 -16.12
N ILE A 38 -26.11 23.61 -16.63
CA ILE A 38 -25.67 22.48 -15.79
C ILE A 38 -24.15 22.47 -15.75
N GLY A 39 -23.61 22.69 -14.55
CA GLY A 39 -22.18 22.72 -14.30
C GLY A 39 -21.73 21.67 -13.28
N ARG A 40 -20.47 21.79 -12.88
CA ARG A 40 -19.88 20.91 -11.85
C ARG A 40 -20.62 21.02 -10.52
N TYR A 41 -21.07 22.22 -10.16
CA TYR A 41 -21.79 22.49 -8.91
C TYR A 41 -23.15 21.77 -8.81
N ASP A 42 -23.77 21.43 -9.93
CA ASP A 42 -25.01 20.67 -9.96
C ASP A 42 -24.75 19.15 -9.94
N ILE A 43 -23.69 18.72 -10.63
CA ILE A 43 -23.35 17.29 -10.81
C ILE A 43 -22.69 16.72 -9.55
N GLU A 44 -21.80 17.46 -8.89
CA GLU A 44 -21.02 16.96 -7.76
C GLU A 44 -21.88 16.55 -6.55
N PRO A 45 -22.88 17.35 -6.10
CA PRO A 45 -23.80 16.94 -5.04
C PRO A 45 -24.62 15.71 -5.42
N TYR A 46 -25.05 15.60 -6.68
CA TYR A 46 -25.77 14.43 -7.19
C TYR A 46 -24.90 13.16 -7.16
N LEU A 47 -23.59 13.25 -7.45
CA LEU A 47 -22.71 12.09 -7.36
C LEU A 47 -22.54 11.57 -5.92
N GLN A 48 -22.67 12.46 -4.91
CA GLN A 48 -22.59 12.06 -3.51
C GLN A 48 -23.79 11.21 -3.05
N ILE A 49 -24.92 11.21 -3.75
CA ILE A 49 -26.06 10.35 -3.40
C ILE A 49 -26.06 9.01 -4.14
N CYS A 50 -25.16 8.80 -5.11
CA CYS A 50 -25.09 7.55 -5.84
C CYS A 50 -24.21 6.50 -5.13
N GLU A 51 -24.83 5.43 -4.62
CA GLU A 51 -24.11 4.33 -3.97
C GLU A 51 -23.07 3.64 -4.87
N ALA A 52 -23.42 3.40 -6.14
CA ALA A 52 -22.54 2.70 -7.08
C ALA A 52 -21.27 3.51 -7.38
N TYR A 53 -21.41 4.83 -7.48
CA TYR A 53 -20.29 5.75 -7.63
C TYR A 53 -19.43 5.81 -6.35
N GLN A 54 -20.05 5.93 -5.17
CA GLN A 54 -19.33 5.95 -3.90
C GLN A 54 -18.52 4.67 -3.65
N LYS A 55 -19.09 3.49 -3.96
CA LYS A 55 -18.40 2.20 -3.80
C LYS A 55 -17.15 2.12 -4.69
N LYS A 56 -17.16 2.73 -5.88
CA LYS A 56 -15.96 2.84 -6.76
C LYS A 56 -14.90 3.80 -6.22
N GLN A 57 -15.29 4.87 -5.51
CA GLN A 57 -14.34 5.86 -4.95
C GLN A 57 -13.59 5.35 -3.70
N LYS A 58 -14.16 4.41 -2.94
CA LYS A 58 -13.52 3.82 -1.74
C LYS A 58 -12.22 3.04 -2.04
N GLY A 59 -11.83 2.89 -3.31
CA GLY A 59 -10.52 2.35 -3.72
C GLY A 59 -9.38 3.37 -3.77
N ALA A 60 -9.63 4.67 -3.58
CA ALA A 60 -8.59 5.69 -3.62
C ALA A 60 -7.81 5.73 -2.29
N LYS A 61 -6.71 4.97 -2.26
CA LYS A 61 -5.52 5.01 -1.38
C LYS A 61 -5.72 5.77 -0.05
N LYS A 62 -6.02 5.02 1.02
CA LYS A 62 -5.51 5.42 2.34
C LYS A 62 -3.99 5.53 2.19
N GLY A 63 -3.45 6.74 2.29
CA GLY A 63 -1.99 6.92 2.37
C GLY A 63 -1.47 5.97 3.45
N VAL A 64 -0.39 5.26 3.17
CA VAL A 64 0.28 4.47 4.20
C VAL A 64 0.75 5.49 5.23
N VAL A 65 0.04 5.58 6.34
CA VAL A 65 0.54 6.29 7.51
C VAL A 65 1.68 5.42 8.03
N VAL A 66 2.89 5.68 7.56
CA VAL A 66 4.10 5.17 8.19
C VAL A 66 4.28 6.03 9.43
N LEU A 67 3.64 5.64 10.53
CA LEU A 67 4.12 6.09 11.85
C LEU A 67 5.59 5.65 11.93
N PRO A 68 6.55 6.57 12.16
CA PRO A 68 7.93 6.19 12.34
C PRO A 68 7.97 5.15 13.45
N MET A 69 8.47 3.96 13.13
CA MET A 69 8.68 2.94 14.14
C MET A 69 9.84 3.43 15.01
N VAL A 70 9.52 4.05 16.15
CA VAL A 70 10.50 4.53 17.11
C VAL A 70 10.89 3.36 18.01
N PHE A 71 12.13 2.89 17.86
CA PHE A 71 12.75 1.94 18.78
C PHE A 71 13.94 2.63 19.44
N SER A 72 14.10 2.46 20.74
CA SER A 72 15.19 3.07 21.52
C SER A 72 16.44 2.20 21.59
N ASP A 73 16.28 0.88 21.42
CA ASP A 73 17.32 -0.08 21.77
C ASP A 73 17.74 -0.96 20.58
N PHE A 74 19.04 -1.25 20.49
CA PHE A 74 19.61 -2.18 19.52
C PHE A 74 19.05 -3.59 19.75
N ASN A 75 18.79 -4.34 18.66
CA ASN A 75 18.18 -5.67 18.68
C ASN A 75 16.75 -5.75 19.27
N SER A 76 16.11 -4.63 19.60
CA SER A 76 14.71 -4.62 20.07
C SER A 76 13.73 -5.08 18.99
N ARG A 77 14.06 -4.79 17.72
CA ARG A 77 13.32 -5.29 16.56
C ARG A 77 14.25 -5.47 15.39
N CYS A 78 14.07 -6.56 14.67
CA CYS A 78 14.75 -6.82 13.41
C CYS A 78 13.76 -7.22 12.33
N GLN A 79 14.20 -7.09 11.08
CA GLN A 79 13.55 -7.69 9.93
C GLN A 79 14.44 -8.84 9.45
N VAL A 80 13.82 -9.99 9.21
CA VAL A 80 14.49 -11.17 8.63
C VAL A 80 13.83 -11.44 7.30
N ASP A 81 14.64 -11.51 6.25
CA ASP A 81 14.20 -11.85 4.90
C ASP A 81 14.95 -13.07 4.37
N LEU A 82 14.29 -13.83 3.49
CA LEU A 82 14.85 -15.01 2.85
C LEU A 82 14.83 -14.81 1.33
N ILE A 83 16.02 -14.61 0.76
CA ILE A 83 16.20 -14.42 -0.67
C ILE A 83 16.45 -15.77 -1.32
N ASP A 84 15.68 -16.06 -2.37
CA ASP A 84 15.75 -17.32 -3.12
C ASP A 84 16.82 -17.27 -4.21
N PHE A 85 17.79 -18.18 -4.13
CA PHE A 85 18.86 -18.40 -5.10
C PHE A 85 18.79 -19.79 -5.73
N GLN A 86 17.66 -20.50 -5.67
CA GLN A 86 17.52 -21.86 -6.22
C GLN A 86 17.83 -21.96 -7.72
N SER A 87 17.67 -20.87 -8.48
CA SER A 87 18.00 -20.84 -9.90
C SER A 87 19.50 -20.75 -10.19
N HIS A 88 20.30 -20.24 -9.24
CA HIS A 88 21.76 -20.12 -9.30
C HIS A 88 22.35 -20.36 -7.89
N PRO A 89 22.31 -21.61 -7.39
CA PRO A 89 22.82 -21.92 -6.06
C PRO A 89 24.35 -21.92 -6.03
N ASP A 90 24.92 -21.61 -4.87
CA ASP A 90 26.35 -21.78 -4.61
C ASP A 90 26.55 -23.09 -3.84
N GLY A 91 26.86 -24.17 -4.58
CA GLY A 91 26.95 -25.52 -4.02
C GLY A 91 25.62 -25.96 -3.40
N GLU A 92 25.63 -26.25 -2.10
CA GLU A 92 24.43 -26.68 -1.36
C GLU A 92 23.56 -25.50 -0.89
N TYR A 93 24.05 -24.27 -0.97
CA TYR A 93 23.37 -23.09 -0.49
C TYR A 93 22.43 -22.54 -1.55
N LYS A 94 21.14 -22.49 -1.22
CA LYS A 94 20.05 -22.14 -2.13
C LYS A 94 19.31 -20.89 -1.70
N PHE A 95 19.58 -20.40 -0.50
CA PHE A 95 18.90 -19.23 0.06
C PHE A 95 19.91 -18.34 0.79
N LEU A 96 19.60 -17.06 0.85
CA LEU A 96 20.34 -16.08 1.65
C LEU A 96 19.40 -15.48 2.68
N MET A 97 19.72 -15.67 3.96
CA MET A 97 19.03 -14.99 5.05
C MET A 97 19.64 -13.61 5.27
N ALA A 98 18.82 -12.58 5.18
CA ALA A 98 19.19 -11.21 5.49
C ALA A 98 18.51 -10.79 6.80
N TYR A 99 19.32 -10.62 7.84
CA TYR A 99 18.90 -10.04 9.11
C TYR A 99 19.24 -8.56 9.10
N GLN A 100 18.29 -7.69 9.40
CA GLN A 100 18.51 -6.25 9.54
C GLN A 100 17.95 -5.75 10.87
N ASP A 101 18.81 -5.16 11.69
CA ASP A 101 18.38 -4.44 12.89
C ASP A 101 17.59 -3.17 12.49
N HIS A 102 16.43 -2.95 13.08
CA HIS A 102 15.57 -1.84 12.68
C HIS A 102 16.13 -0.47 13.07
N LEU A 103 16.89 -0.40 14.18
CA LEU A 103 17.41 0.86 14.71
C LEU A 103 18.63 1.33 13.92
N THR A 104 19.68 0.51 13.89
CA THR A 104 20.98 0.83 13.31
C THR A 104 21.05 0.58 11.82
N LYS A 105 20.09 -0.18 11.27
CA LYS A 105 20.14 -0.73 9.90
C LYS A 105 21.33 -1.65 9.64
N PHE A 106 22.00 -2.12 10.69
CA PHE A 106 23.07 -3.12 10.57
C PHE A 106 22.50 -4.40 9.96
N VAL A 107 23.22 -4.97 8.98
CA VAL A 107 22.79 -6.16 8.24
C VAL A 107 23.76 -7.31 8.46
N VAL A 108 23.22 -8.49 8.75
CA VAL A 108 23.95 -9.76 8.75
C VAL A 108 23.38 -10.66 7.68
N LEU A 109 24.27 -11.23 6.86
CA LEU A 109 23.92 -12.18 5.80
C LEU A 109 24.39 -13.59 6.19
N LYS A 110 23.51 -14.58 6.04
CA LYS A 110 23.81 -16.00 6.28
C LYS A 110 23.32 -16.84 5.10
N ALA A 111 24.21 -17.63 4.50
CA ALA A 111 23.84 -18.58 3.45
C ALA A 111 23.14 -19.80 4.08
N LEU A 112 22.01 -20.21 3.50
CA LEU A 112 21.22 -21.36 3.97
C LEU A 112 21.08 -22.42 2.86
N LYS A 113 21.06 -23.68 3.28
CA LYS A 113 20.81 -24.84 2.41
C LYS A 113 19.31 -25.05 2.17
N SER A 114 18.49 -24.73 3.16
CA SER A 114 17.04 -24.87 3.13
C SER A 114 16.32 -23.66 3.74
N LYS A 115 15.02 -23.54 3.46
CA LYS A 115 14.12 -22.53 4.08
C LYS A 115 13.40 -23.07 5.32
N THR A 116 13.93 -24.12 5.94
CA THR A 116 13.30 -24.75 7.10
C THR A 116 13.36 -23.83 8.32
N ALA A 117 12.31 -23.87 9.15
CA ALA A 117 12.27 -23.05 10.36
C ALA A 117 13.42 -23.38 11.32
N GLU A 118 13.85 -24.64 11.34
CA GLU A 118 14.98 -25.13 12.15
C GLU A 118 16.29 -24.45 11.75
N GLU A 119 16.66 -24.50 10.47
CA GLU A 119 17.91 -23.88 9.98
C GLU A 119 17.91 -22.35 10.17
N VAL A 120 16.76 -21.71 9.95
CA VAL A 120 16.58 -20.27 10.21
C VAL A 120 16.75 -19.96 11.70
N ALA A 121 16.14 -20.75 12.59
CA ALA A 121 16.24 -20.54 14.04
C ALA A 121 17.69 -20.69 14.53
N HIS A 122 18.42 -21.69 14.05
CA HIS A 122 19.85 -21.84 14.38
C HIS A 122 20.68 -20.63 13.97
N ASN A 123 20.49 -20.13 12.74
CA ASN A 123 21.20 -18.95 12.27
C ASN A 123 20.82 -17.67 13.04
N LEU A 124 19.56 -17.54 13.50
CA LEU A 124 19.16 -16.41 14.33
C LEU A 124 19.81 -16.43 15.72
N VAL A 125 19.91 -17.60 16.35
CA VAL A 125 20.61 -17.75 17.64
C VAL A 125 22.08 -17.36 17.49
N ASP A 126 22.74 -17.80 16.42
CA ASP A 126 24.12 -17.40 16.12
C ASP A 126 24.26 -15.89 15.99
N ILE A 127 23.34 -15.24 15.28
CA ILE A 127 23.33 -13.78 15.12
C ILE A 127 23.16 -13.09 16.47
N PHE A 128 22.24 -13.55 17.32
CA PHE A 128 22.06 -12.97 18.65
C PHE A 128 23.31 -13.15 19.51
N TYR A 129 23.98 -14.30 19.44
CA TYR A 129 25.21 -14.52 20.21
C TYR A 129 26.37 -13.61 19.74
N VAL A 130 26.56 -13.48 18.43
CA VAL A 130 27.62 -12.62 17.85
C VAL A 130 27.33 -11.14 18.08
N THR A 131 26.08 -10.72 17.88
CA THR A 131 25.72 -9.30 18.06
C THR A 131 25.76 -8.90 19.53
N TRP A 132 25.28 -9.73 20.46
CA TRP A 132 25.30 -9.43 21.90
C TRP A 132 26.73 -9.27 22.46
N SER A 133 27.67 -10.10 22.01
CA SER A 133 29.08 -9.98 22.41
C SER A 133 29.78 -8.76 21.80
N THR A 134 29.31 -8.29 20.64
CA THR A 134 29.90 -7.14 19.94
C THR A 134 29.41 -5.80 20.49
N VAL A 135 28.14 -5.69 20.94
CA VAL A 135 27.64 -4.44 21.55
C VAL A 135 28.23 -4.15 22.93
N ASP A 136 28.57 -5.15 23.74
CA ASP A 136 29.27 -4.94 25.02
C ASP A 136 30.69 -4.34 24.83
N SER A 137 31.31 -4.55 23.66
CA SER A 137 32.64 -4.04 23.34
C SER A 137 32.63 -2.65 22.68
N ALA A 138 31.48 -2.18 22.18
CA ALA A 138 31.32 -0.90 21.49
C ALA A 138 30.68 0.20 22.36
N ILE A 139 30.22 -0.14 23.57
CA ILE A 139 29.60 0.78 24.55
C ILE A 139 30.54 1.03 25.76
N ARG A 140 31.84 0.71 25.64
CA ARG A 140 32.90 1.18 26.54
C ARG A 140 33.81 2.19 25.88
#